data_AF-A0A355BNC3-F1
#
_entry.id   AF-A0A355BNC3-F1
#
_cell.length_a   1.000
_cell.length_b   1.000
_cell.length_c   1.000
_cell.angle_alpha   90.00
_cell.angle_beta   90.00
_cell.angle_gamma   90.00
#
_symmetry.space_group_name_H-M   'P 1'
#
loop_
_entity.id
_entity.type
_entity.pdbx_description
1 polymer ?
#
loop_
_entity_poly.entity_id
_entity_poly.type
_entity_poly.pdbx_seq_one_letter_code
_entity_poly.pdbx_strand_id
1 'polypeptide(L)'
;MPQPSTEQFQNELFEEIMTLNPNRRVWIEDESIAIGKIFLPKDFWNQMASSPLVQMDVNRAIRVERLVHEYGPADRNEFLGIMRKIVRKLGGQNLKIAEERLAAGDMHTTIDILLTYYDKAYLGSIEKRKDRIRSVVSWNGTDPLAYAKELISYANNT
;
A
#
# COMPACT_ATOMS: atom_id res chain seq x y z
N MET A 1 1.34 -5.07 18.93
CA MET A 1 2.41 -6.07 19.15
C MET A 1 3.69 -5.58 18.49
N PRO A 2 4.88 -5.91 19.01
CA PRO A 2 6.13 -5.52 18.37
C PRO A 2 6.32 -6.23 17.03
N GLN A 3 6.92 -5.54 16.05
CA GLN A 3 7.27 -6.15 14.77
C GLN A 3 8.37 -7.22 14.97
N PRO A 4 8.25 -8.43 14.37
CA PRO A 4 9.23 -9.50 14.51
C PRO A 4 10.60 -9.14 13.91
N SER A 5 11.60 -10.00 14.13
CA SER A 5 12.86 -9.93 13.38
C SER A 5 12.64 -10.32 11.92
N THR A 6 13.55 -9.90 11.03
CA THR A 6 13.52 -10.31 9.63
C THR A 6 13.56 -11.82 9.48
N GLU A 7 14.44 -12.50 10.22
CA GLU A 7 14.59 -13.96 10.15
C GLU A 7 13.32 -14.69 10.59
N GLN A 8 12.71 -14.26 11.70
CA GLN A 8 11.47 -14.87 12.20
C GLN A 8 10.33 -14.69 11.20
N PHE A 9 10.18 -13.48 10.64
CA PHE A 9 9.19 -13.24 9.60
C PHE A 9 9.42 -14.10 8.36
N GLN A 10 10.67 -14.30 7.94
CA GLN A 10 10.99 -15.14 6.78
C GLN A 10 10.67 -16.61 7.03
N ASN A 11 10.86 -17.12 8.25
CA ASN A 11 10.45 -18.47 8.64
C ASN A 11 8.92 -18.61 8.58
N GLU A 12 8.18 -17.67 9.17
CA GLU A 12 6.71 -17.65 9.13
C GLU A 12 6.19 -17.56 7.69
N LEU A 13 6.79 -16.70 6.86
CA LEU A 13 6.46 -16.58 5.45
C LEU A 13 6.69 -17.90 4.70
N PHE A 14 7.80 -18.59 4.97
CA PHE A 14 8.09 -19.89 4.37
C PHE A 14 7.05 -20.94 4.75
N GLU A 15 6.70 -21.04 6.03
CA GLU A 15 5.68 -21.97 6.53
C GLU A 15 4.34 -21.73 5.84
N GLU A 16 3.90 -20.47 5.76
CA GLU A 16 2.65 -20.10 5.07
C GLU A 16 2.69 -20.44 3.58
N ILE A 17 3.79 -20.13 2.88
CA ILE A 17 3.94 -20.46 1.45
C ILE A 17 3.84 -21.97 1.20
N MET A 18 4.37 -22.81 2.11
CA MET A 18 4.30 -24.27 1.98
C MET A 18 2.87 -24.83 2.10
N THR A 19 1.94 -24.08 2.67
CA THR A 19 0.52 -24.47 2.73
C THR A 19 -0.26 -24.16 1.45
N LEU A 20 0.30 -23.34 0.55
CA LEU A 20 -0.39 -22.91 -0.65
C LEU A 20 -0.53 -24.06 -1.66
N ASN A 21 -1.70 -24.15 -2.30
CA ASN A 21 -1.92 -25.13 -3.37
C ASN A 21 -1.27 -24.64 -4.67
N PRO A 22 -0.25 -25.32 -5.21
CA PRO A 22 0.45 -24.90 -6.43
C PRO A 22 -0.42 -24.93 -7.69
N ASN A 23 -1.57 -25.63 -7.66
CA ASN A 23 -2.53 -25.65 -8.76
C ASN A 23 -3.49 -24.46 -8.75
N ARG A 24 -3.36 -23.55 -7.79
CA ARG A 24 -4.18 -22.33 -7.69
C ARG A 24 -3.29 -21.10 -7.86
N ARG A 25 -3.84 -20.06 -8.46
CA ARG A 25 -3.19 -18.75 -8.54
C ARG A 25 -2.99 -18.19 -7.13
N VAL A 26 -1.76 -17.79 -6.83
CA VAL A 26 -1.41 -17.06 -5.61
C VAL A 26 -1.43 -15.56 -5.92
N TRP A 27 -2.10 -14.80 -5.07
CA TRP A 27 -2.14 -13.34 -5.14
C TRP A 27 -1.25 -12.77 -4.04
N ILE A 28 -0.43 -11.80 -4.40
CA ILE A 28 0.47 -11.11 -3.49
C ILE A 28 0.34 -9.61 -3.78
N GLU A 29 0.29 -8.80 -2.73
CA GLU A 29 0.34 -7.34 -2.86
C GLU A 29 1.72 -6.91 -3.38
N ASP A 30 1.76 -5.95 -4.30
CA ASP A 30 3.01 -5.48 -4.93
C ASP A 30 3.84 -4.61 -3.98
N GLU A 31 4.32 -5.23 -2.90
CA GLU A 31 4.99 -4.59 -1.79
C GLU A 31 6.46 -4.23 -2.11
N SER A 32 6.99 -3.27 -1.36
CA SER A 32 8.41 -3.00 -1.29
C SER A 32 9.19 -4.23 -0.81
N ILE A 33 10.50 -4.28 -1.08
CA ILE A 33 11.37 -5.33 -0.49
C ILE A 33 11.42 -5.25 1.04
N ALA A 34 11.08 -4.09 1.61
CA ALA A 34 11.08 -3.84 3.04
C ALA A 34 9.69 -3.43 3.56
N ILE A 35 9.29 -4.03 4.68
CA ILE A 35 8.07 -3.73 5.44
C ILE A 35 8.51 -3.27 6.84
N GLY A 36 8.55 -1.97 7.07
CA GLY A 36 9.16 -1.42 8.30
C GLY A 36 10.64 -1.83 8.41
N LYS A 37 11.00 -2.63 9.43
CA LYS A 37 12.37 -3.16 9.60
C LYS A 37 12.58 -4.55 8.98
N ILE A 38 11.53 -5.17 8.46
CA ILE A 38 11.56 -6.52 7.87
C ILE A 38 11.97 -6.41 6.41
N PHE A 39 12.81 -7.33 5.94
CA PHE A 39 13.15 -7.48 4.53
C PHE A 39 12.64 -8.83 4.01
N LEU A 40 11.96 -8.81 2.87
CA LEU A 40 11.50 -10.03 2.19
C LEU A 40 12.70 -10.82 1.65
N PRO A 41 12.61 -12.16 1.54
CA PRO A 41 13.62 -12.96 0.85
C PRO A 41 13.82 -12.45 -0.57
N LYS A 42 15.08 -12.26 -0.97
CA LYS A 42 15.40 -11.59 -2.24
C LYS A 42 14.82 -12.33 -3.44
N ASP A 43 14.88 -13.66 -3.44
CA ASP A 43 14.40 -14.48 -4.54
C ASP A 43 12.87 -14.46 -4.64
N PHE A 44 12.17 -14.48 -3.50
CA PHE A 44 10.72 -14.28 -3.45
C PHE A 44 10.32 -12.92 -4.02
N TRP A 45 11.02 -11.86 -3.60
CA TRP A 45 10.76 -10.51 -4.10
C TRP A 45 11.06 -10.38 -5.60
N ASN A 46 12.13 -11.00 -6.10
CA ASN A 46 12.45 -11.01 -7.53
C ASN A 46 11.37 -11.74 -8.34
N GLN A 47 10.85 -12.87 -7.84
CA GLN A 47 9.75 -13.60 -8.47
C GLN A 47 8.47 -12.77 -8.50
N MET A 48 8.13 -12.10 -7.39
CA MET A 48 7.02 -11.16 -7.34
C MET A 48 7.21 -10.02 -8.35
N ALA A 49 8.42 -9.45 -8.44
CA ALA A 49 8.76 -8.34 -9.31
C ALA A 49 8.80 -8.68 -10.81
N SER A 50 8.84 -9.97 -11.19
CA SER A 50 8.71 -10.42 -12.57
C SER A 50 7.32 -10.95 -12.92
N SER A 51 6.46 -11.15 -11.92
CA SER A 51 5.12 -11.71 -12.11
C SER A 51 4.15 -10.70 -12.73
N PRO A 52 3.08 -11.17 -13.42
CA PRO A 52 2.01 -10.32 -13.93
C PRO A 52 1.40 -9.45 -12.83
N LEU A 53 1.00 -8.22 -13.18
CA LEU A 53 0.45 -7.25 -12.27
C LEU A 53 -0.99 -6.88 -12.67
N VAL A 54 -1.88 -6.79 -11.69
CA VAL A 54 -3.20 -6.18 -11.84
C VAL A 54 -3.21 -4.91 -11.02
N GLN A 55 -3.45 -3.77 -11.66
CA GLN A 55 -3.50 -2.49 -10.98
C GLN A 55 -4.92 -2.25 -10.46
N MET A 56 -5.06 -2.03 -9.16
CA MET A 56 -6.28 -1.51 -8.57
C MET A 56 -6.28 0.02 -8.67
N ASP A 57 -7.24 0.57 -9.40
CA ASP A 57 -7.46 2.00 -9.48
C ASP A 57 -8.54 2.43 -8.48
N VAL A 58 -8.23 3.38 -7.61
CA VAL A 58 -9.18 3.87 -6.59
C VAL A 58 -9.17 5.37 -6.61
N ASN A 59 -10.37 5.96 -6.75
CA ASN A 59 -10.52 7.40 -6.71
C ASN A 59 -9.91 7.96 -5.42
N ARG A 60 -9.20 9.08 -5.57
CA ARG A 60 -8.52 9.76 -4.47
C ARG A 60 -9.45 10.08 -3.30
N ALA A 61 -10.67 10.55 -3.55
CA ALA A 61 -11.64 10.87 -2.48
C ALA A 61 -11.97 9.63 -1.64
N ILE A 62 -12.19 8.48 -2.29
CA ILE A 62 -12.42 7.21 -1.59
C ILE A 62 -11.22 6.82 -0.72
N ARG A 63 -10.00 6.98 -1.25
CA ARG A 63 -8.78 6.70 -0.48
C ARG A 63 -8.63 7.61 0.73
N VAL A 64 -8.93 8.91 0.59
CA VAL A 64 -8.94 9.87 1.70
C VAL A 64 -9.93 9.42 2.77
N GLU A 65 -11.19 9.18 2.41
CA GLU A 65 -12.23 8.76 3.36
C GLU A 65 -11.83 7.50 4.15
N ARG A 66 -11.30 6.48 3.45
CA ARG A 66 -10.85 5.23 4.08
C ARG A 66 -9.70 5.47 5.05
N LEU A 67 -8.70 6.26 4.66
CA LEU A 67 -7.56 6.58 5.50
C LEU A 67 -7.94 7.47 6.69
N VAL A 68 -8.90 8.38 6.52
CA VAL A 68 -9.44 9.15 7.65
C VAL A 68 -10.19 8.24 8.62
N HIS A 69 -10.97 7.28 8.13
CA HIS A 69 -11.62 6.31 8.99
C HIS A 69 -10.60 5.42 9.75
N GLU A 70 -9.54 4.98 9.08
CA GLU A 70 -8.53 4.09 9.66
C GLU A 70 -7.56 4.82 10.62
N TYR A 71 -7.06 5.99 10.24
CA TYR A 71 -6.04 6.72 10.98
C TYR A 71 -6.57 7.94 11.75
N GLY A 72 -7.79 8.40 11.48
CA GLY A 72 -8.43 9.51 12.20
C GLY A 72 -8.51 9.32 13.73
N PRO A 73 -8.74 8.09 14.22
CA PRO A 73 -8.71 7.81 15.66
C PRO A 73 -7.31 7.76 16.30
N ALA A 74 -6.22 7.85 15.52
CA ALA A 74 -4.86 7.74 16.05
C ALA A 74 -4.50 8.93 16.96
N ASP A 75 -3.57 8.71 17.90
CA ASP A 75 -3.05 9.81 18.72
C ASP A 75 -2.37 10.86 17.86
N ARG A 76 -2.75 12.13 18.06
CA ARG A 76 -2.28 13.25 17.22
C ARG A 76 -0.78 13.49 17.36
N ASN A 77 -0.21 13.29 18.54
CA ASN A 77 1.22 13.52 18.76
C ASN A 77 2.05 12.40 18.11
N GLU A 78 1.59 11.15 18.21
CA GLU A 78 2.19 10.02 17.52
C GLU A 78 2.11 10.20 15.99
N PHE A 79 0.93 10.59 15.48
CA PHE A 79 0.70 10.84 14.06
C PHE A 79 1.61 11.96 13.55
N LEU A 80 1.70 13.08 14.28
CA LEU A 80 2.61 14.18 13.97
C LEU A 80 4.08 13.73 13.97
N GLY A 81 4.47 12.91 14.96
CA GLY A 81 5.82 12.35 15.05
C GLY A 81 6.18 11.49 13.83
N ILE A 82 5.24 10.70 13.31
CA ILE A 82 5.42 9.92 12.09
C ILE A 82 5.47 10.83 10.86
N MET A 83 4.56 11.81 10.77
CA MET A 83 4.49 12.76 9.66
C MET A 83 5.79 13.56 9.50
N ARG A 84 6.44 13.94 10.59
CA ARG A 84 7.75 14.62 10.55
C ARG A 84 8.88 13.75 9.99
N LYS A 85 8.79 12.43 10.10
CA LYS A 85 9.82 11.51 9.53
C LYS A 85 9.79 11.50 7.99
N ILE A 86 8.67 11.86 7.38
CA ILE A 86 8.52 11.90 5.91
C ILE A 86 8.76 13.30 5.31
N VAL A 87 9.22 14.27 6.11
CA VAL A 87 9.45 15.68 5.72
C VAL A 87 10.29 15.83 4.44
N ARG A 88 11.39 15.08 4.32
CA ARG A 88 12.30 15.17 3.17
C ARG A 88 11.63 14.82 1.86
N LYS A 89 10.59 13.99 1.95
CA LYS A 89 9.91 13.41 0.80
C LYS A 89 8.62 14.20 0.45
N LEU A 90 7.93 14.70 1.47
CA LEU A 90 6.72 15.52 1.33
C LEU A 90 7.01 16.98 0.90
N GLY A 91 8.17 17.51 1.31
CA GLY A 91 8.54 18.92 1.10
C GLY A 91 8.09 19.80 2.27
N GLY A 92 8.92 20.79 2.64
CA GLY A 92 8.71 21.59 3.86
C GLY A 92 7.39 22.38 3.89
N GLN A 93 6.95 22.91 2.73
CA GLN A 93 5.69 23.65 2.65
C GLN A 93 4.46 22.74 2.87
N ASN A 94 4.41 21.60 2.20
CA ASN A 94 3.33 20.63 2.37
C ASN A 94 3.27 20.07 3.79
N LEU A 95 4.43 19.80 4.40
CA LEU A 95 4.47 19.37 5.80
C LEU A 95 3.87 20.45 6.71
N LYS A 96 4.29 21.71 6.56
CA LYS A 96 3.78 22.81 7.40
C LYS A 96 2.25 22.92 7.31
N ILE A 97 1.69 22.86 6.10
CA ILE A 97 0.24 22.90 5.90
C ILE A 97 -0.42 21.68 6.54
N ALA A 98 0.14 20.48 6.36
CA ALA A 98 -0.40 19.26 6.97
C ALA A 98 -0.38 19.30 8.52
N GLU A 99 0.67 19.89 9.12
CA GLU A 99 0.77 20.12 10.57
C GLU A 99 -0.30 21.10 11.06
N GLU A 100 -0.52 22.20 10.35
CA GLU A 100 -1.57 23.18 10.66
C GLU A 100 -2.97 22.54 10.60
N ARG A 101 -3.23 21.71 9.58
CA ARG A 101 -4.51 21.00 9.42
C ARG A 101 -4.73 19.94 10.49
N LEU A 102 -3.68 19.19 10.83
CA LEU A 102 -3.73 18.19 11.90
C LEU A 102 -4.04 18.85 13.26
N ALA A 103 -3.40 19.99 13.54
CA ALA A 103 -3.66 20.76 14.75
C ALA A 103 -5.10 21.28 14.83
N ALA A 104 -5.69 21.66 13.68
CA ALA A 104 -7.09 22.05 13.56
C ALA A 104 -8.08 20.87 13.62
N GLY A 105 -7.60 19.62 13.66
CA GLY A 105 -8.43 18.42 13.64
C GLY A 105 -8.98 18.03 12.26
N ASP A 106 -8.47 18.65 11.19
CA ASP A 106 -8.88 18.40 9.82
C ASP A 106 -8.09 17.23 9.20
N MET A 107 -8.49 16.01 9.59
CA MET A 107 -7.85 14.79 9.10
C MET A 107 -8.02 14.58 7.59
N HIS A 108 -9.10 15.05 6.99
CA HIS A 108 -9.33 14.91 5.55
C HIS A 108 -8.26 15.67 4.76
N THR A 109 -8.05 16.94 5.07
CA THR A 109 -7.01 17.73 4.40
C THR A 109 -5.61 17.23 4.75
N THR A 110 -5.36 16.82 6.01
CA THR A 110 -4.07 16.22 6.38
C THR A 110 -3.77 15.00 5.53
N ILE A 111 -4.68 14.02 5.45
CA ILE A 111 -4.51 12.80 4.65
C ILE A 111 -4.38 13.11 3.16
N ASP A 112 -5.20 14.01 2.63
CA ASP A 112 -5.13 14.41 1.22
C ASP A 112 -3.74 14.97 0.86
N ILE A 113 -3.18 15.87 1.69
CA ILE A 113 -1.83 16.39 1.48
C ILE A 113 -0.79 15.26 1.50
N LEU A 114 -0.90 14.33 2.44
CA LEU A 114 0.02 13.19 2.54
C LEU A 114 -0.07 12.28 1.31
N LEU A 115 -1.28 12.02 0.80
CA LEU A 115 -1.49 11.20 -0.39
C LEU A 115 -0.79 11.77 -1.63
N THR A 116 -0.66 13.09 -1.77
CA THR A 116 0.10 13.70 -2.87
C THR A 116 1.53 13.17 -2.94
N TYR A 117 2.16 12.92 -1.78
CA TYR A 117 3.50 12.35 -1.74
C TYR A 117 3.51 10.87 -2.13
N TYR A 118 2.60 10.07 -1.54
CA TYR A 118 2.53 8.64 -1.81
C TYR A 118 2.15 8.35 -3.27
N ASP A 119 1.22 9.11 -3.84
CA ASP A 119 0.80 8.99 -5.24
C ASP A 119 1.97 9.27 -6.19
N LYS A 120 2.81 10.27 -5.90
CA LYS A 120 3.99 10.55 -6.72
C LYS A 120 4.97 9.37 -6.73
N ALA A 121 5.23 8.76 -5.58
CA ALA A 121 6.11 7.60 -5.48
C ALA A 121 5.50 6.39 -6.21
N TYR A 122 4.19 6.18 -6.03
CA TYR A 122 3.42 5.11 -6.64
C TYR A 122 3.39 5.19 -8.17
N LEU A 123 3.14 6.37 -8.73
CA LEU A 123 3.18 6.60 -10.18
C LEU A 123 4.57 6.28 -10.75
N GLY A 124 5.64 6.68 -10.05
CA GLY A 124 7.01 6.35 -10.45
C GLY A 124 7.32 4.85 -10.41
N SER A 125 6.73 4.09 -9.48
CA SER A 125 6.88 2.62 -9.46
C SER A 125 6.05 1.92 -10.51
N ILE A 126 4.81 2.37 -10.76
CA ILE A 126 3.94 1.84 -11.81
C ILE A 126 4.55 2.02 -13.17
N GLU A 127 5.07 3.22 -13.48
CA GLU A 127 5.62 3.50 -14.81
C GLU A 127 6.78 2.55 -15.16
N LYS A 128 7.61 2.19 -14.17
CA LYS A 128 8.69 1.21 -14.32
C LYS A 128 8.20 -0.23 -14.51
N ARG A 129 6.94 -0.50 -14.17
CA ARG A 129 6.31 -1.83 -14.15
C ARG A 129 5.20 -1.95 -15.19
N LYS A 130 4.98 -0.93 -16.03
CA LYS A 130 3.86 -0.88 -16.98
C LYS A 130 3.75 -2.10 -17.89
N ASP A 131 4.89 -2.65 -18.31
CA ASP A 131 4.95 -3.83 -19.18
C ASP A 131 4.43 -5.10 -18.52
N ARG A 132 4.31 -5.10 -17.18
CA ARG A 132 3.76 -6.20 -16.38
C ARG A 132 2.25 -6.06 -16.14
N ILE A 133 1.67 -4.87 -16.35
CA ILE A 133 0.27 -4.60 -16.05
C ILE A 133 -0.60 -5.29 -17.10
N ARG A 134 -1.39 -6.28 -16.67
CA ARG A 134 -2.32 -7.02 -17.53
C ARG A 134 -3.70 -6.40 -17.57
N SER A 135 -4.10 -5.76 -16.46
CA SER A 135 -5.39 -5.09 -16.34
C SER A 135 -5.31 -3.99 -15.30
N VAL A 136 -6.16 -2.99 -15.50
CA VAL A 136 -6.46 -1.94 -14.51
C VAL A 136 -7.93 -2.12 -14.16
N VAL A 137 -8.22 -2.36 -12.89
CA VAL A 137 -9.58 -2.60 -12.40
C VAL A 137 -9.91 -1.52 -11.38
N SER A 138 -10.98 -0.79 -11.61
CA SER A 138 -11.39 0.31 -10.74
C SER A 138 -12.22 -0.21 -9.57
N TRP A 139 -11.90 0.24 -8.36
CA TRP A 139 -12.70 -0.04 -7.16
C TRP A 139 -13.36 1.23 -6.63
N ASN A 140 -14.66 1.14 -6.37
CA ASN A 140 -15.47 2.24 -5.84
C ASN A 140 -15.43 2.33 -4.30
N GLY A 141 -14.62 1.52 -3.63
CA GLY A 141 -14.49 1.53 -2.17
C GLY A 141 -15.56 0.74 -1.42
N THR A 142 -16.50 0.11 -2.12
CA THR A 142 -17.59 -0.68 -1.55
C THR A 142 -17.50 -2.15 -1.98
N ASP A 143 -18.11 -3.04 -1.20
CA ASP A 143 -18.19 -4.48 -1.46
C ASP A 143 -16.86 -5.12 -1.90
N PRO A 144 -15.90 -5.30 -0.97
CA PRO A 144 -14.61 -5.90 -1.29
C PRO A 144 -14.73 -7.33 -1.82
N LEU A 145 -15.82 -8.05 -1.51
CA LEU A 145 -16.02 -9.43 -2.00
C LEU A 145 -16.44 -9.44 -3.46
N ALA A 146 -17.32 -8.52 -3.88
CA ALA A 146 -17.63 -8.36 -5.30
C ALA A 146 -16.38 -7.95 -6.10
N TYR A 147 -15.61 -6.99 -5.57
CA TYR A 147 -14.38 -6.56 -6.21
C TYR A 147 -13.34 -7.68 -6.33
N ALA A 148 -13.16 -8.51 -5.30
CA ALA A 148 -12.27 -9.67 -5.37
C ALA A 148 -12.70 -10.67 -6.46
N LYS A 149 -14.00 -10.92 -6.64
CA LYS A 149 -14.50 -11.79 -7.71
C LYS A 149 -14.21 -11.21 -9.09
N GLU A 150 -14.39 -9.91 -9.27
CA GLU A 150 -14.08 -9.20 -10.50
C GLU A 150 -12.58 -9.29 -10.83
N LEU A 151 -11.71 -9.02 -9.85
CA LEU A 151 -10.26 -9.19 -9.98
C LEU A 151 -9.86 -10.60 -10.43
N ILE A 152 -10.44 -11.64 -9.80
CA ILE A 152 -10.17 -13.04 -10.15
C ILE A 152 -10.63 -13.34 -11.59
N SER A 153 -11.80 -12.83 -11.99
CA SER A 153 -12.33 -12.99 -13.35
C SER A 153 -11.38 -12.38 -14.38
N TYR A 154 -10.93 -11.13 -14.18
CA TYR A 154 -9.97 -10.48 -15.06
C TYR A 154 -8.69 -11.29 -15.20
N ALA A 155 -8.13 -11.73 -14.07
CA ALA A 155 -6.87 -12.46 -14.04
C ALA A 155 -6.94 -13.80 -14.80
N ASN A 156 -8.09 -14.48 -14.79
CA ASN A 156 -8.27 -15.75 -15.49
C ASN A 156 -8.48 -15.59 -17.01
N ASN A 157 -8.83 -14.39 -17.47
CA ASN A 157 -9.13 -14.10 -18.88
C ASN A 157 -7.98 -13.40 -19.63
N THR A 158 -6.85 -13.13 -18.96
CA THR A 158 -5.61 -12.52 -19.50
C THR A 158 -4.41 -13.41 -19.23
#